data_AF-A0A9Q2S689-F1
#
_entry.id   AF-A0A9Q2S689-F1
#
_cell.length_a   1.000
_cell.length_b   1.000
_cell.length_c   1.000
_cell.angle_alpha   90.00
_cell.angle_beta   90.00
_cell.angle_gamma   90.00
#
_symmetry.space_group_name_H-M   'P 1'
#
loop_
_entity.id
_entity.type
_entity.pdbx_description
1 polymer ?
#
loop_
_entity_poly.entity_id
_entity_poly.type
_entity_poly.pdbx_seq_one_letter_code
_entity_poly.pdbx_strand_id
1 'polypeptide(L)'
;MAQNKDARPGPVSIPNRQAQAGGLSGIELTAAALSVIWLLISGAFFLFSGNDGADGVRFLLTLMVIFFPVGMIWVAAIGARSSRIMREESARLQTAIDAIRHAYITQSQAGGRDQAPHPSIVKKLEEIADAQKKAETTLAMFTSTRAAQIAVQAGAPDPEAGDQPTLALGTPAEALHPPLSNSDFIRALHFPETAEDQEGFAALRRALKDRPSAQLVQAAQDVLTLLSQDGIYMDDLRPDMARPELWRRFATGERGRTIAALGGVRDRSSLALTAGRMKQDPIFRDAAHHFLRLFDKGFARFESTATDAEISDLASTRTARAFMLLGRVTGTFD
;
A
#
# COMPACT_ATOMS: atom_id res chain seq x y z
N MET A 1 21.37 31.40 41.34
CA MET A 1 20.74 30.07 41.49
C MET A 1 19.31 30.16 40.98
N ALA A 2 19.01 29.58 39.83
CA ALA A 2 17.67 29.16 39.42
C ALA A 2 17.83 28.19 38.23
N GLN A 3 17.88 26.90 38.55
CA GLN A 3 17.82 25.81 37.59
C GLN A 3 16.44 25.84 36.91
N ASN A 4 16.41 26.01 35.58
CA ASN A 4 15.21 25.70 34.81
C ASN A 4 15.37 24.29 34.23
N LYS A 5 14.39 23.45 34.50
CA LYS A 5 14.41 21.99 34.37
C LYS A 5 14.10 21.61 32.93
N ASP A 6 15.01 20.93 32.24
CA ASP A 6 14.81 20.42 30.88
C ASP A 6 13.61 19.47 30.80
N ALA A 7 12.58 19.85 30.05
CA ALA A 7 11.47 18.98 29.70
C ALA A 7 11.87 18.12 28.48
N ARG A 8 12.18 16.84 28.72
CA ARG A 8 12.38 15.85 27.66
C ARG A 8 11.02 15.46 27.05
N PRO A 9 10.85 15.43 25.72
CA PRO A 9 9.66 14.86 25.10
C PRO A 9 9.70 13.33 25.26
N GLY A 10 8.68 12.77 25.93
CA GLY A 10 8.52 11.33 26.10
C GLY A 10 8.14 10.64 24.78
N PRO A 11 8.40 9.32 24.64
CA PRO A 11 8.04 8.56 23.46
C PRO A 11 6.51 8.50 23.29
N VAL A 12 6.06 8.72 22.05
CA VAL A 12 4.67 8.60 21.63
C VAL A 12 4.21 7.17 21.84
N SER A 13 3.36 6.94 22.84
CA SER A 13 2.65 5.68 23.03
C SER A 13 1.55 5.56 21.98
N ILE A 14 1.69 4.58 21.09
CA ILE A 14 0.62 4.16 20.19
C ILE A 14 -0.50 3.56 21.07
N PRO A 15 -1.76 4.04 20.99
CA PRO A 15 -2.84 3.43 21.73
C PRO A 15 -3.02 1.99 21.28
N ASN A 16 -2.75 1.06 22.20
CA ASN A 16 -3.01 -0.36 22.04
C ASN A 16 -4.50 -0.55 21.76
N ARG A 17 -4.84 -1.13 20.59
CA ARG A 17 -6.20 -1.56 20.25
C ARG A 17 -6.50 -2.82 21.05
N GLN A 18 -6.71 -2.67 22.35
CA GLN A 18 -7.30 -3.72 23.17
C GLN A 18 -8.78 -3.81 22.80
N ALA A 19 -9.14 -4.99 22.30
CA ALA A 19 -10.48 -5.43 22.00
C ALA A 19 -11.43 -5.10 23.17
N GLN A 20 -12.35 -4.15 22.98
CA GLN A 20 -13.51 -4.03 23.83
C GLN A 20 -14.47 -5.16 23.49
N ALA A 21 -14.29 -6.29 24.17
CA ALA A 21 -15.34 -7.25 24.37
C ALA A 21 -16.37 -6.68 25.36
N GLY A 22 -17.61 -6.53 24.90
CA GLY A 22 -18.79 -6.96 25.66
C GLY A 22 -19.33 -6.08 26.79
N GLY A 23 -19.58 -4.80 26.56
CA GLY A 23 -20.53 -4.02 27.38
C GLY A 23 -21.83 -3.81 26.60
N LEU A 24 -22.98 -4.22 27.15
CA LEU A 24 -24.30 -3.92 26.58
C LEU A 24 -24.41 -2.40 26.37
N SER A 25 -24.52 -1.96 25.11
CA SER A 25 -24.61 -0.53 24.80
C SER A 25 -25.89 0.04 25.41
N GLY A 26 -25.88 1.29 25.89
CA GLY A 26 -27.10 1.93 26.42
C GLY A 26 -28.29 1.89 25.45
N ILE A 27 -28.01 1.78 24.15
CA ILE A 27 -29.02 1.60 23.09
C ILE A 27 -29.64 0.19 23.16
N GLU A 28 -28.83 -0.85 23.35
CA GLU A 28 -29.30 -2.23 23.52
C GLU A 28 -30.17 -2.38 24.76
N LEU A 29 -29.81 -1.68 25.85
CA LEU A 29 -30.62 -1.63 27.07
C LEU A 29 -31.98 -0.94 26.82
N THR A 30 -32.00 0.20 26.11
CA THR A 30 -33.26 0.87 25.77
C THR A 30 -34.15 0.05 24.84
N ALA A 31 -33.56 -0.62 23.84
CA ALA A 31 -34.28 -1.47 22.91
C ALA A 31 -34.86 -2.72 23.62
N ALA A 32 -34.10 -3.31 24.55
CA ALA A 32 -34.57 -4.40 25.40
C ALA A 32 -35.73 -3.95 26.29
N ALA A 33 -35.61 -2.80 26.97
CA ALA A 33 -36.66 -2.25 27.81
C ALA A 33 -37.95 -1.98 27.01
N LEU A 34 -37.84 -1.37 25.82
CA LEU A 34 -38.99 -1.09 24.96
C LEU A 34 -39.66 -2.39 24.47
N SER A 35 -38.87 -3.41 24.14
CA SER A 35 -39.38 -4.72 23.72
C SER A 35 -40.14 -5.41 24.86
N VAL A 36 -39.60 -5.37 26.07
CA VAL A 36 -40.27 -5.92 27.27
C VAL A 36 -41.57 -5.18 27.56
N ILE A 37 -41.56 -3.84 27.51
CA ILE A 37 -42.78 -3.02 27.70
C ILE A 37 -43.84 -3.39 26.66
N TRP A 38 -43.46 -3.55 25.39
CA TRP A 38 -44.38 -3.92 24.31
C TRP A 38 -44.98 -5.31 24.51
N LEU A 39 -44.16 -6.28 24.94
CA LEU A 39 -44.62 -7.64 25.26
C LEU A 39 -45.58 -7.65 26.44
N LEU A 40 -45.34 -6.82 27.47
CA LEU A 40 -46.24 -6.69 28.61
C LEU A 40 -47.58 -6.06 28.22
N ILE A 41 -47.57 -5.01 27.39
CA ILE A 41 -48.79 -4.38 26.86
C ILE A 41 -49.58 -5.38 26.02
N SER A 42 -48.89 -6.10 25.13
CA SER A 42 -49.51 -7.13 24.27
C SER A 42 -50.11 -8.25 25.12
N GLY A 43 -49.36 -8.77 26.08
CA GLY A 43 -49.84 -9.81 27.00
C GLY A 43 -51.05 -9.38 27.83
N ALA A 44 -51.03 -8.15 28.36
CA ALA A 44 -52.16 -7.59 29.09
C ALA A 44 -53.40 -7.45 28.19
N PHE A 45 -53.24 -6.93 26.96
CA PHE A 45 -54.34 -6.79 26.01
C PHE A 45 -55.03 -8.14 25.73
N PHE A 46 -54.27 -9.22 25.58
CA PHE A 46 -54.83 -10.57 25.37
C PHE A 46 -55.49 -11.15 26.61
N LEU A 47 -54.98 -10.86 27.82
CA LEU A 47 -55.62 -11.27 29.07
C LEU A 47 -56.96 -10.56 29.29
N PHE A 48 -57.08 -9.29 28.91
CA PHE A 48 -58.31 -8.51 29.05
C PHE A 48 -59.31 -8.71 27.91
N SER A 49 -58.86 -9.10 26.71
CA SER A 49 -59.73 -9.17 25.52
C SER A 49 -60.63 -10.41 25.44
N GLY A 50 -60.49 -11.41 26.32
CA GLY A 50 -61.33 -12.61 26.33
C GLY A 50 -61.18 -13.47 25.07
N ASN A 51 -60.51 -14.62 25.19
CA ASN A 51 -60.18 -15.47 24.05
C ASN A 51 -61.31 -16.46 23.71
N ASP A 52 -62.40 -15.96 23.13
CA ASP A 52 -63.45 -16.81 22.56
C ASP A 52 -63.21 -17.08 21.07
N GLY A 53 -62.58 -18.22 20.80
CA GLY A 53 -62.46 -18.81 19.46
C GLY A 53 -61.07 -18.68 18.82
N ALA A 54 -60.28 -19.75 18.94
CA ALA A 54 -58.99 -19.88 18.28
C ALA A 54 -59.14 -20.42 16.85
N ASP A 55 -59.42 -19.54 15.89
CA ASP A 55 -59.16 -19.81 14.47
C ASP A 55 -57.66 -19.72 14.20
N GLY A 56 -57.07 -20.68 13.48
CA GLY A 56 -55.63 -20.70 13.17
C GLY A 56 -55.13 -19.43 12.46
N VAL A 57 -56.01 -18.75 11.73
CA VAL A 57 -55.72 -17.44 11.09
C VAL A 57 -55.61 -16.32 12.12
N ARG A 58 -56.46 -16.30 13.16
CA ARG A 58 -56.37 -15.33 14.27
C ARG A 58 -55.10 -15.56 15.07
N PHE A 59 -54.70 -16.81 15.30
CA PHE A 59 -53.43 -17.12 15.96
C PHE A 59 -52.22 -16.57 15.17
N LEU A 60 -52.20 -16.72 13.85
CA LEU A 60 -51.14 -16.19 13.00
C LEU A 60 -51.10 -14.65 13.00
N LEU A 61 -52.26 -14.00 12.93
CA LEU A 61 -52.40 -12.54 13.00
C LEU A 61 -51.93 -12.00 14.36
N THR A 62 -52.29 -12.66 15.45
CA THR A 62 -51.83 -12.34 16.80
C THR A 62 -50.31 -12.44 16.91
N LEU A 63 -49.71 -13.52 16.43
CA LEU A 63 -48.26 -13.70 16.46
C LEU A 63 -47.54 -12.61 15.65
N MET A 64 -48.08 -12.20 14.51
CA MET A 64 -47.53 -11.12 13.69
C MET A 64 -47.60 -9.76 14.41
N VAL A 65 -48.71 -9.42 15.06
CA VAL A 65 -48.88 -8.17 15.81
C VAL A 65 -47.92 -8.07 17.00
N ILE A 66 -47.59 -9.19 17.63
CA ILE A 66 -46.66 -9.23 18.77
C ILE A 66 -45.20 -9.14 18.31
N PHE A 67 -44.80 -9.93 17.31
CA PHE A 67 -43.39 -10.06 16.92
C PHE A 67 -42.90 -9.00 15.93
N PHE A 68 -43.76 -8.49 15.05
CA PHE A 68 -43.36 -7.51 14.04
C PHE A 68 -42.79 -6.21 14.63
N PRO A 69 -43.40 -5.59 15.67
CA PRO A 69 -42.88 -4.37 16.27
C PRO A 69 -41.54 -4.59 16.99
N VAL A 70 -41.36 -5.76 17.62
CA VAL A 70 -40.09 -6.14 18.28
C VAL A 70 -38.96 -6.24 17.26
N GLY A 71 -39.24 -6.86 16.11
CA GLY A 71 -38.28 -6.92 14.99
C GLY A 71 -37.91 -5.52 14.49
N MET A 72 -38.88 -4.63 14.32
CA MET A 72 -38.65 -3.26 13.84
C MET A 72 -37.81 -2.43 14.83
N ILE A 73 -38.05 -2.58 16.14
CA ILE A 73 -37.25 -1.94 17.20
C ILE A 73 -35.79 -2.40 17.11
N TRP A 74 -35.55 -3.69 16.87
CA TRP A 74 -34.20 -4.24 16.77
C TRP A 74 -33.46 -3.76 15.50
N VAL A 75 -34.16 -3.67 14.36
CA VAL A 75 -33.62 -3.11 13.11
C VAL A 75 -33.23 -1.64 13.29
N ALA A 76 -34.06 -0.84 13.96
CA ALA A 76 -33.75 0.56 14.27
C ALA A 76 -32.53 0.68 15.21
N ALA A 77 -32.38 -0.22 16.18
CA ALA A 77 -31.24 -0.25 17.09
C ALA A 77 -29.92 -0.56 16.37
N ILE A 78 -29.90 -1.54 15.44
CA ILE A 78 -28.72 -1.83 14.60
C ILE A 78 -28.36 -0.60 13.75
N GLY A 79 -29.35 0.04 13.10
CA GLY A 79 -29.12 1.23 12.28
C GLY A 79 -28.55 2.41 13.07
N ALA A 80 -29.01 2.62 14.31
CA ALA A 80 -28.49 3.66 15.20
C ALA A 80 -27.02 3.42 15.59
N ARG A 81 -26.57 2.16 15.71
CA ARG A 81 -25.17 1.81 15.98
C ARG A 81 -24.25 2.17 14.82
N SER A 82 -24.69 1.93 13.58
CA SER A 82 -23.98 2.34 12.35
C SER A 82 -23.80 3.87 12.28
N SER A 83 -24.83 4.64 12.64
CA SER A 83 -24.76 6.10 12.58
C SER A 83 -23.86 6.73 13.65
N ARG A 84 -23.62 6.08 14.79
CA ARG A 84 -22.76 6.64 15.86
C ARG A 84 -21.28 6.46 15.58
N ILE A 85 -20.88 5.31 15.02
CA ILE A 85 -19.49 5.05 14.63
C ILE A 85 -19.02 6.08 13.58
N MET A 86 -19.90 6.44 12.64
CA MET A 86 -19.60 7.44 11.61
C MET A 86 -19.54 8.89 12.16
N ARG A 87 -20.25 9.18 13.26
CA ARG A 87 -20.22 10.51 13.91
C ARG A 87 -18.97 10.69 14.78
N GLU A 88 -18.47 9.63 15.41
CA GLU A 88 -17.20 9.67 16.16
C GLU A 88 -15.98 9.79 15.23
N GLU A 89 -16.04 9.19 14.04
CA GLU A 89 -15.01 9.37 13.00
C GLU A 89 -15.01 10.78 12.41
N SER A 90 -16.19 11.37 12.17
CA SER A 90 -16.31 12.72 11.62
C SER A 90 -15.81 13.80 12.58
N ALA A 91 -16.09 13.68 13.88
CA ALA A 91 -15.65 14.65 14.89
C ALA A 91 -14.12 14.63 15.07
N ARG A 92 -13.49 13.45 15.04
CA ARG A 92 -12.03 13.30 15.12
C ARG A 92 -11.32 13.81 13.86
N LEU A 93 -11.91 13.59 12.68
CA LEU A 93 -11.38 14.14 11.42
C LEU A 93 -11.44 15.67 11.42
N GLN A 94 -12.52 16.27 11.92
CA GLN A 94 -12.63 17.72 12.04
C GLN A 94 -11.59 18.30 13.01
N THR A 95 -11.32 17.63 14.15
CA THR A 95 -10.28 18.11 15.08
C THR A 95 -8.88 18.02 14.50
N ALA A 96 -8.59 16.97 13.71
CA ALA A 96 -7.30 16.82 13.02
C ALA A 96 -7.11 17.87 11.91
N ILE A 97 -8.18 18.19 11.17
CA ILE A 97 -8.18 19.22 10.13
C ILE A 97 -7.94 20.60 10.74
N ASP A 98 -8.60 20.93 11.86
CA ASP A 98 -8.42 22.22 12.52
C ASP A 98 -7.00 22.37 13.09
N ALA A 99 -6.40 21.29 13.61
CA ALA A 99 -5.02 21.29 14.06
C ALA A 99 -4.02 21.52 12.91
N ILE A 100 -4.25 20.91 11.74
CA ILE A 100 -3.41 21.10 10.54
C ILE A 100 -3.56 22.53 10.00
N ARG A 101 -4.79 23.05 9.97
CA ARG A 101 -5.06 24.42 9.52
C ARG A 101 -4.35 25.46 10.42
N HIS A 102 -4.39 25.25 11.73
CA HIS A 102 -3.65 26.11 12.67
C HIS A 102 -2.14 25.99 12.52
N ALA A 103 -1.60 24.79 12.32
CA ALA A 103 -0.16 24.60 12.07
C ALA A 103 0.28 25.29 10.77
N TYR A 104 -0.53 25.20 9.70
CA TYR A 104 -0.26 25.84 8.42
C TYR A 104 -0.31 27.37 8.52
N ILE A 105 -1.29 27.94 9.23
CA ILE A 105 -1.38 29.40 9.41
C ILE A 105 -0.18 29.92 10.22
N THR A 106 0.18 29.24 11.32
CA THR A 106 1.36 29.60 12.13
C THR A 106 2.65 29.50 11.34
N GLN A 107 2.79 28.49 10.47
CA GLN A 107 3.95 28.33 9.59
C GLN A 107 3.97 29.35 8.44
N SER A 108 2.81 29.73 7.91
CA SER A 108 2.70 30.76 6.88
C SER A 108 2.99 32.17 7.41
N GLN A 109 2.65 32.46 8.68
CA GLN A 109 3.06 33.70 9.33
C GLN A 109 4.53 33.70 9.72
N ALA A 110 5.11 32.55 10.09
CA ALA A 110 6.54 32.41 10.34
C ALA A 110 7.41 32.42 9.07
N GLY A 111 6.81 32.23 7.89
CA GLY A 111 7.50 32.16 6.59
C GLY A 111 7.43 33.44 5.74
N GLY A 112 6.91 34.54 6.28
CA GLY A 112 6.66 35.77 5.53
C GLY A 112 7.57 36.94 5.90
N ARG A 113 8.86 36.87 5.53
CA ARG A 113 9.82 37.96 5.21
C ARG A 113 11.26 37.56 5.56
N ASP A 114 12.14 37.64 4.57
CA ASP A 114 13.62 37.68 4.62
C ASP A 114 14.31 37.48 5.98
N GLN A 115 14.58 36.23 6.36
CA GLN A 115 15.57 35.96 7.40
C GLN A 115 16.31 34.63 7.15
N ALA A 116 17.63 34.68 7.21
CA ALA A 116 18.55 33.55 7.05
C ALA A 116 18.20 32.38 7.99
N PRO A 117 18.53 31.12 7.62
CA PRO A 117 18.15 29.94 8.38
C PRO A 117 18.66 30.01 9.83
N HIS A 118 17.74 29.77 10.76
CA HIS A 118 17.95 29.89 12.20
C HIS A 118 19.14 29.01 12.66
N PRO A 119 20.12 29.53 13.41
CA PRO A 119 21.38 28.86 13.74
C PRO A 119 21.20 27.56 14.55
N SER A 120 20.04 27.37 15.18
CA SER A 120 19.72 26.13 15.89
C SER A 120 19.43 24.95 14.96
N ILE A 121 18.94 25.18 13.74
CA ILE A 121 18.62 24.11 12.77
C ILE A 121 19.92 23.60 12.13
N VAL A 122 20.82 24.51 11.77
CA VAL A 122 22.16 24.16 11.28
C VAL A 122 22.93 23.36 12.33
N LYS A 123 22.88 23.79 13.60
CA LYS A 123 23.52 23.07 14.71
C LYS A 123 22.93 21.67 14.94
N LYS A 124 21.61 21.49 14.77
CA LYS A 124 20.97 20.17 14.86
C LYS A 124 21.29 19.27 13.67
N LEU A 125 21.47 19.83 12.47
CA LEU A 125 21.92 19.06 11.30
C LEU A 125 23.38 18.60 11.46
N GLU A 126 24.24 19.45 12.04
CA GLU A 126 25.63 19.11 12.33
C GLU A 126 25.74 18.04 13.43
N GLU A 127 24.91 18.13 14.47
CA GLU A 127 24.83 17.11 15.54
C GLU A 127 24.32 15.75 15.03
N ILE A 128 23.39 15.74 14.06
CA ILE A 128 22.91 14.52 13.40
C ILE A 128 23.99 13.92 12.49
N ALA A 129 24.72 14.75 11.73
CA ALA A 129 25.82 14.31 10.88
C ALA A 129 26.95 13.68 11.71
N ASP A 130 27.30 14.28 12.85
CA ASP A 130 28.30 13.73 13.78
C ASP A 130 27.83 12.44 14.45
N ALA A 131 26.54 12.31 14.75
CA ALA A 131 25.96 11.06 15.27
C ALA A 131 26.02 9.93 14.23
N GLN A 132 25.77 10.21 12.95
CA GLN A 132 25.91 9.23 11.87
C GLN A 132 27.38 8.80 11.68
N LYS A 133 28.32 9.73 11.70
CA LYS A 133 29.75 9.44 11.58
C LYS A 133 30.29 8.59 12.74
N LYS A 134 29.76 8.78 13.96
CA LYS A 134 30.07 7.93 15.12
C LYS A 134 29.46 6.52 15.00
N ALA A 135 28.27 6.39 14.42
CA ALA A 135 27.66 5.10 14.15
C ALA A 135 28.44 4.31 13.08
N GLU A 136 28.88 4.98 12.02
CA GLU A 136 29.70 4.38 10.96
C GLU A 136 31.08 3.92 11.46
N THR A 137 31.76 4.72 12.27
CA THR A 137 33.06 4.32 12.86
C THR A 137 32.92 3.17 13.86
N THR A 138 31.81 3.12 14.59
CA THR A 138 31.49 2.01 15.50
C THR A 138 31.18 0.73 14.73
N LEU A 139 30.37 0.81 13.67
CA LEU A 139 30.10 -0.32 12.77
C LEU A 139 31.37 -0.84 12.09
N ALA A 140 32.27 0.05 11.65
CA ALA A 140 33.56 -0.33 11.06
C ALA A 140 34.50 -1.01 12.06
N MET A 141 34.51 -0.58 13.33
CA MET A 141 35.27 -1.24 14.39
C MET A 141 34.69 -2.63 14.73
N PHE A 142 33.37 -2.80 14.72
CA PHE A 142 32.74 -4.09 14.97
C PHE A 142 32.96 -5.10 13.82
N THR A 143 32.95 -4.65 12.56
CA THR A 143 33.25 -5.52 11.41
C THR A 143 34.74 -5.88 11.33
N SER A 144 35.63 -4.93 11.62
CA SER A 144 37.08 -5.17 11.74
C SER A 144 37.41 -6.19 12.83
N THR A 145 36.81 -6.05 14.03
CA THR A 145 37.05 -6.97 15.15
C THR A 145 36.54 -8.39 14.84
N ARG A 146 35.41 -8.51 14.13
CA ARG A 146 34.88 -9.81 13.69
C ARG A 146 35.74 -10.45 12.61
N ALA A 147 36.29 -9.67 11.67
CA ALA A 147 37.23 -10.17 10.66
C ALA A 147 38.55 -10.65 11.29
N ALA A 148 39.08 -9.92 12.29
CA ALA A 148 40.27 -10.31 13.04
C ALA A 148 40.05 -11.59 13.88
N GLN A 149 38.86 -11.78 14.45
CA GLN A 149 38.51 -13.01 15.19
C GLN A 149 38.35 -14.24 14.29
N ILE A 150 37.91 -14.07 13.04
CA ILE A 150 37.83 -15.16 12.05
C ILE A 150 39.23 -15.54 11.55
N ALA A 151 40.15 -14.58 11.42
CA ALA A 151 41.53 -14.82 10.99
C ALA A 151 42.38 -15.59 12.02
N VAL A 152 42.05 -15.54 13.31
CA VAL A 152 42.81 -16.23 14.38
C VAL A 152 42.38 -17.71 14.55
N GLN A 153 41.27 -18.14 13.96
CA GLN A 153 40.79 -19.54 14.02
C GLN A 153 41.20 -20.42 12.82
N ALA A 154 41.83 -19.87 11.79
CA ALA A 154 42.41 -20.66 10.69
C ALA A 154 43.89 -20.93 10.99
N GLY A 155 44.18 -22.16 11.46
CA GLY A 155 45.53 -22.61 11.76
C GLY A 155 46.47 -22.60 10.54
N ALA A 156 47.75 -22.38 10.83
CA ALA A 156 48.86 -22.35 9.88
C ALA A 156 49.09 -23.68 9.13
N PRO A 157 49.59 -23.59 7.90
CA PRO A 157 50.61 -24.52 7.39
C PRO A 157 51.92 -23.81 7.03
N ASP A 158 53.02 -24.56 7.11
CA ASP A 158 54.41 -24.20 6.83
C ASP A 158 54.68 -23.58 5.44
N PRO A 159 55.82 -22.88 5.26
CA PRO A 159 56.17 -22.21 4.02
C PRO A 159 56.93 -23.14 3.06
N GLU A 160 56.31 -23.49 1.94
CA GLU A 160 57.05 -23.95 0.76
C GLU A 160 56.73 -23.10 -0.47
N ALA A 161 57.77 -22.95 -1.29
CA ALA A 161 57.98 -21.91 -2.27
C ALA A 161 57.11 -22.03 -3.52
N GLY A 162 56.75 -20.86 -4.05
CA GLY A 162 56.55 -20.59 -5.47
C GLY A 162 55.39 -21.33 -6.16
N ASP A 163 54.22 -20.69 -6.23
CA ASP A 163 53.66 -20.35 -7.54
C ASP A 163 52.57 -19.28 -7.40
N GLN A 164 52.44 -18.47 -8.44
CA GLN A 164 51.48 -17.38 -8.57
C GLN A 164 50.03 -17.90 -8.40
N PRO A 165 49.19 -17.35 -7.49
CA PRO A 165 47.81 -17.79 -7.39
C PRO A 165 47.03 -17.26 -8.61
N THR A 166 46.78 -18.15 -9.56
CA THR A 166 45.83 -17.96 -10.65
C THR A 166 44.48 -17.55 -10.07
N LEU A 167 43.98 -16.37 -10.45
CA LEU A 167 42.61 -15.94 -10.14
C LEU A 167 41.63 -16.97 -10.70
N ALA A 168 41.12 -17.84 -9.83
CA ALA A 168 39.97 -18.68 -10.13
C ALA A 168 38.73 -17.78 -10.22
N LEU A 169 38.43 -17.30 -11.43
CA LEU A 169 37.13 -16.77 -11.78
C LEU A 169 36.13 -17.94 -11.74
N GLY A 170 35.73 -18.32 -10.52
CA GLY A 170 34.57 -19.17 -10.31
C GLY A 170 33.37 -18.55 -11.01
N THR A 171 32.55 -19.39 -11.64
CA THR A 171 31.27 -18.99 -12.21
C THR A 171 30.54 -18.08 -11.21
N PRO A 172 30.19 -16.83 -11.56
CA PRO A 172 29.56 -15.91 -10.61
C PRO A 172 28.30 -16.58 -10.03
N ALA A 173 28.00 -16.36 -8.76
CA ALA A 173 26.88 -16.99 -8.08
C ALA A 173 25.54 -16.76 -8.83
N GLU A 174 25.44 -15.67 -9.59
CA GLU A 174 24.33 -15.35 -10.50
C GLU A 174 24.13 -16.39 -11.62
N ALA A 175 25.18 -17.05 -12.10
CA ALA A 175 25.11 -18.07 -13.16
C ALA A 175 24.76 -19.48 -12.64
N LEU A 176 24.64 -19.66 -11.31
CA LEU A 176 24.19 -20.91 -10.69
C LEU A 176 22.67 -20.98 -10.50
N HIS A 177 21.95 -19.87 -10.68
CA HIS A 177 20.49 -19.83 -10.56
C HIS A 177 19.81 -20.04 -11.92
N PRO A 178 18.78 -20.91 -12.01
CA PRO A 178 17.99 -21.03 -13.22
C PRO A 178 17.42 -19.66 -13.63
N PRO A 179 17.40 -19.32 -14.92
CA PRO A 179 16.78 -18.09 -15.40
C PRO A 179 15.30 -18.04 -14.99
N LEU A 180 14.81 -16.85 -14.68
CA LEU A 180 13.41 -16.62 -14.33
C LEU A 180 12.51 -17.03 -15.50
N SER A 181 11.50 -17.85 -15.25
CA SER A 181 10.52 -18.23 -16.27
C SER A 181 9.63 -17.04 -16.65
N ASN A 182 9.19 -16.98 -17.91
CA ASN A 182 8.26 -15.95 -18.39
C ASN A 182 6.98 -15.92 -17.54
N SER A 183 6.42 -17.09 -17.20
CA SER A 183 5.22 -17.19 -16.36
C SER A 183 5.41 -16.60 -14.97
N ASP A 184 6.56 -16.86 -14.33
CA ASP A 184 6.88 -16.27 -13.03
C ASP A 184 7.10 -14.76 -13.14
N PHE A 185 7.72 -14.29 -14.23
CA PHE A 185 7.92 -12.88 -14.49
C PHE A 185 6.58 -12.13 -14.66
N ILE A 186 5.68 -12.64 -15.51
CA ILE A 186 4.34 -12.08 -15.73
C ILE A 186 3.58 -12.05 -14.40
N ARG A 187 3.56 -13.16 -13.65
CA ARG A 187 2.87 -13.23 -12.37
C ARG A 187 3.45 -12.26 -11.34
N ALA A 188 4.78 -12.11 -11.30
CA ALA A 188 5.43 -11.12 -10.43
C ALA A 188 5.05 -9.68 -10.79
N LEU A 189 4.96 -9.34 -12.08
CA LEU A 189 4.50 -8.02 -12.54
C LEU A 189 3.00 -7.80 -12.34
N HIS A 190 2.21 -8.87 -12.27
CA HIS A 190 0.82 -8.77 -11.87
C HIS A 190 0.67 -8.46 -10.37
N PHE A 191 1.66 -8.83 -9.56
CA PHE A 191 1.61 -8.87 -8.08
C PHE A 191 0.54 -9.86 -7.55
N PRO A 192 0.69 -10.36 -6.30
CA PRO A 192 -0.33 -11.19 -5.67
C PRO A 192 -1.65 -10.42 -5.48
N GLU A 193 -2.78 -11.06 -5.76
CA GLU A 193 -4.11 -10.44 -5.63
C GLU A 193 -4.63 -10.50 -4.19
N THR A 194 -4.37 -11.61 -3.48
CA THR A 194 -4.83 -11.81 -2.10
C THR A 194 -3.69 -12.32 -1.20
N ALA A 195 -3.93 -12.34 0.12
CA ALA A 195 -2.96 -12.85 1.09
C ALA A 195 -2.72 -14.37 0.93
N GLU A 196 -3.66 -15.07 0.31
CA GLU A 196 -3.66 -16.51 0.09
C GLU A 196 -2.99 -16.92 -1.24
N ASP A 197 -2.60 -15.96 -2.09
CA ASP A 197 -1.97 -16.24 -3.39
C ASP A 197 -0.50 -16.69 -3.23
N GLN A 198 -0.33 -17.93 -2.77
CA GLN A 198 0.98 -18.54 -2.53
C GLN A 198 1.84 -18.62 -3.79
N GLU A 199 1.22 -18.86 -4.94
CA GLU A 199 1.89 -18.93 -6.23
C GLU A 199 2.40 -17.54 -6.65
N GLY A 200 1.58 -16.49 -6.48
CA GLY A 200 1.98 -15.11 -6.70
C GLY A 200 3.15 -14.70 -5.83
N PHE A 201 3.10 -15.01 -4.53
CA PHE A 201 4.24 -14.75 -3.63
C PHE A 201 5.48 -15.56 -3.99
N ALA A 202 5.33 -16.80 -4.45
CA ALA A 202 6.46 -17.62 -4.90
C ALA A 202 7.12 -17.04 -6.16
N ALA A 203 6.33 -16.67 -7.16
CA ALA A 203 6.79 -16.01 -8.38
C ALA A 203 7.48 -14.67 -8.07
N LEU A 204 6.87 -13.84 -7.21
CA LEU A 204 7.44 -12.57 -6.75
C LEU A 204 8.81 -12.78 -6.07
N ARG A 205 8.92 -13.76 -5.17
CA ARG A 205 10.20 -14.09 -4.51
C ARG A 205 11.28 -14.56 -5.50
N ARG A 206 10.91 -15.29 -6.56
CA ARG A 206 11.86 -15.69 -7.62
C ARG A 206 12.28 -14.48 -8.45
N ALA A 207 11.34 -13.62 -8.84
CA ALA A 207 11.63 -12.40 -9.58
C ALA A 207 12.56 -11.44 -8.81
N LEU A 208 12.39 -11.33 -7.49
CA LEU A 208 13.26 -10.52 -6.63
C LEU A 208 14.71 -11.06 -6.51
N LYS A 209 14.96 -12.33 -6.84
CA LYS A 209 16.32 -12.88 -6.90
C LYS A 209 17.04 -12.54 -8.21
N ASP A 210 16.29 -12.32 -9.30
CA ASP A 210 16.84 -11.83 -10.56
C ASP A 210 16.96 -10.31 -10.53
N ARG A 211 18.18 -9.80 -10.37
CA ARG A 211 18.47 -8.37 -10.17
C ARG A 211 17.75 -7.40 -11.13
N PRO A 212 17.76 -7.61 -12.46
CA PRO A 212 17.02 -6.74 -13.38
C PRO A 212 15.49 -6.82 -13.20
N SER A 213 14.93 -8.01 -12.96
CA SER A 213 13.49 -8.15 -12.67
C SER A 213 13.13 -7.49 -11.33
N ALA A 214 13.98 -7.62 -10.31
CA ALA A 214 13.79 -7.02 -9.00
C ALA A 214 13.67 -5.48 -9.08
N GLN A 215 14.52 -4.83 -9.88
CA GLN A 215 14.46 -3.38 -10.09
C GLN A 215 13.13 -2.95 -10.70
N LEU A 216 12.66 -3.66 -11.74
CA LEU A 216 11.37 -3.35 -12.36
C LEU A 216 10.21 -3.57 -11.40
N VAL A 217 10.20 -4.69 -10.67
CA VAL A 217 9.16 -5.00 -9.68
C VAL A 217 9.10 -3.94 -8.58
N GLN A 218 10.25 -3.51 -8.05
CA GLN A 218 10.32 -2.45 -7.03
C GLN A 218 9.83 -1.11 -7.56
N ALA A 219 10.31 -0.69 -8.73
CA ALA A 219 9.87 0.56 -9.35
C ALA A 219 8.37 0.55 -9.69
N ALA A 220 7.83 -0.60 -10.12
CA ALA A 220 6.41 -0.78 -10.34
C ALA A 220 5.63 -0.66 -9.02
N GLN A 221 6.08 -1.32 -7.95
CA GLN A 221 5.45 -1.23 -6.63
C GLN A 221 5.40 0.21 -6.11
N ASP A 222 6.51 0.94 -6.24
CA ASP A 222 6.60 2.34 -5.80
C ASP A 222 5.60 3.22 -6.54
N VAL A 223 5.57 3.12 -7.87
CA VAL A 223 4.63 3.87 -8.71
C VAL A 223 3.17 3.50 -8.43
N LEU A 224 2.86 2.21 -8.29
CA LEU A 224 1.51 1.74 -7.96
C LEU A 224 1.07 2.27 -6.59
N THR A 225 1.98 2.30 -5.63
CA THR A 225 1.73 2.86 -4.30
C THR A 225 1.41 4.34 -4.39
N LEU A 226 2.20 5.12 -5.15
CA LEU A 226 1.97 6.55 -5.33
C LEU A 226 0.65 6.84 -6.07
N LEU A 227 0.34 6.07 -7.13
CA LEU A 227 -0.94 6.18 -7.84
C LEU A 227 -2.14 5.87 -6.92
N SER A 228 -2.00 4.91 -6.01
CA SER A 228 -3.06 4.55 -5.06
C SER A 228 -3.35 5.66 -4.04
N GLN A 229 -2.36 6.51 -3.71
CA GLN A 229 -2.55 7.65 -2.81
C GLN A 229 -3.48 8.71 -3.42
N ASP A 230 -3.50 8.82 -4.74
CA ASP A 230 -4.42 9.69 -5.49
C ASP A 230 -5.73 8.94 -5.87
N GLY A 231 -5.94 7.73 -5.34
CA GLY A 231 -7.13 6.92 -5.58
C GLY A 231 -7.17 6.20 -6.93
N ILE A 232 -6.03 6.08 -7.62
CA ILE A 232 -5.95 5.43 -8.93
C ILE A 232 -5.50 3.97 -8.75
N TYR A 233 -6.44 3.04 -8.89
CA TYR A 233 -6.17 1.60 -8.84
C TYR A 233 -6.17 0.99 -10.24
N MET A 234 -5.16 0.16 -10.54
CA MET A 234 -5.01 -0.42 -11.88
C MET A 234 -6.12 -1.41 -12.24
N ASP A 235 -6.73 -2.03 -11.23
CA ASP A 235 -7.81 -2.99 -11.37
C ASP A 235 -9.14 -2.32 -11.73
N ASP A 236 -9.27 -1.01 -11.52
CA ASP A 236 -10.43 -0.22 -11.95
C ASP A 236 -10.32 0.20 -13.42
N LEU A 237 -9.09 0.24 -13.96
CA LEU A 237 -8.87 0.60 -15.34
C LEU A 237 -9.40 -0.48 -16.28
N ARG A 238 -9.90 -0.06 -17.45
CA ARG A 238 -10.32 -0.95 -18.53
C ARG A 238 -9.60 -0.50 -19.81
N PRO A 239 -8.31 -0.87 -19.97
CA PRO A 239 -7.57 -0.43 -21.13
C PRO A 239 -7.99 -1.23 -22.37
N ASP A 240 -7.94 -0.57 -23.51
CA ASP A 240 -8.07 -1.20 -24.81
C ASP A 240 -6.78 -1.96 -25.14
N MET A 241 -6.86 -3.29 -25.22
CA MET A 241 -5.69 -4.14 -25.37
C MET A 241 -5.17 -4.08 -26.81
N ALA A 242 -3.93 -3.61 -26.96
CA ALA A 242 -3.23 -3.66 -28.23
C ALA A 242 -2.86 -5.09 -28.61
N ARG A 243 -2.76 -5.33 -29.93
CA ARG A 243 -2.27 -6.62 -30.45
C ARG A 243 -0.82 -6.85 -30.04
N PRO A 244 -0.39 -8.11 -29.81
CA PRO A 244 1.00 -8.44 -29.49
C PRO A 244 2.02 -7.87 -30.47
N GLU A 245 1.67 -7.80 -31.76
CA GLU A 245 2.49 -7.22 -32.82
C GLU A 245 2.94 -5.77 -32.52
N LEU A 246 2.07 -4.95 -31.91
CA LEU A 246 2.41 -3.56 -31.55
C LEU A 246 3.37 -3.51 -30.37
N TRP A 247 3.22 -4.43 -29.42
CA TRP A 247 4.15 -4.57 -28.30
C TRP A 247 5.55 -4.96 -28.79
N ARG A 248 5.64 -5.90 -29.74
CA ARG A 248 6.92 -6.30 -30.35
C ARG A 248 7.59 -5.12 -31.07
N ARG A 249 6.83 -4.34 -31.84
CA ARG A 249 7.33 -3.10 -32.47
C ARG A 249 7.88 -2.10 -31.45
N PHE A 250 7.17 -1.94 -30.34
CA PHE A 250 7.65 -1.11 -29.23
C PHE A 250 8.95 -1.64 -28.61
N ALA A 251 9.11 -2.97 -28.46
CA ALA A 251 10.37 -3.57 -27.99
C ALA A 251 11.54 -3.31 -28.95
N THR A 252 11.28 -3.26 -30.26
CA THR A 252 12.30 -2.91 -31.27
C THR A 252 12.66 -1.41 -31.31
N GLY A 253 11.99 -0.59 -30.51
CA GLY A 253 12.26 0.85 -30.40
C GLY A 253 11.39 1.73 -31.29
N GLU A 254 10.33 1.20 -31.91
CA GLU A 254 9.35 2.03 -32.64
C GLU A 254 8.61 2.96 -31.65
N ARG A 255 8.37 4.22 -32.02
CA ARG A 255 7.78 5.25 -31.15
C ARG A 255 6.81 6.15 -31.92
N GLY A 256 5.97 6.87 -31.18
CA GLY A 256 4.99 7.83 -31.71
C GLY A 256 3.71 7.17 -32.23
N ARG A 257 3.04 7.82 -33.19
CA ARG A 257 1.69 7.47 -33.67
C ARG A 257 1.48 6.01 -34.07
N THR A 258 2.50 5.32 -34.55
CA THR A 258 2.39 3.91 -34.96
C THR A 258 2.16 2.95 -33.80
N ILE A 259 2.61 3.32 -32.60
CA ILE A 259 2.40 2.58 -31.36
C ILE A 259 1.39 3.26 -30.42
N ALA A 260 0.66 4.29 -30.89
CA ALA A 260 -0.30 5.05 -30.10
C ALA A 260 -1.37 4.17 -29.42
N ALA A 261 -1.71 3.05 -30.05
CA ALA A 261 -2.68 2.09 -29.52
C ALA A 261 -2.18 1.31 -28.29
N LEU A 262 -0.87 1.31 -27.98
CA LEU A 262 -0.34 0.73 -26.74
C LEU A 262 -0.82 1.47 -25.50
N GLY A 263 -1.06 2.78 -25.59
CA GLY A 263 -1.63 3.59 -24.52
C GLY A 263 -3.13 3.34 -24.32
N GLY A 264 -3.53 2.09 -24.08
CA GLY A 264 -4.92 1.64 -24.06
C GLY A 264 -5.81 2.28 -22.99
N VAL A 265 -5.22 2.90 -21.97
CA VAL A 265 -5.96 3.60 -20.90
C VAL A 265 -6.53 4.92 -21.42
N ARG A 266 -7.86 5.04 -21.43
CA ARG A 266 -8.59 6.23 -21.89
C ARG A 266 -9.40 6.92 -20.79
N ASP A 267 -9.28 6.46 -19.54
CA ASP A 267 -10.01 7.07 -18.43
C ASP A 267 -9.56 8.52 -18.18
N ARG A 268 -10.49 9.47 -18.34
CA ARG A 268 -10.19 10.90 -18.28
C ARG A 268 -9.80 11.34 -16.88
N SER A 269 -10.44 10.80 -15.84
CA SER A 269 -10.14 11.13 -14.45
C SER A 269 -8.72 10.70 -14.08
N SER A 270 -8.36 9.45 -14.33
CA SER A 270 -7.04 8.92 -14.04
C SER A 270 -5.96 9.68 -14.80
N LEU A 271 -6.16 9.94 -16.11
CA LEU A 271 -5.21 10.73 -16.91
C LEU A 271 -5.02 12.15 -16.36
N ALA A 272 -6.10 12.82 -15.97
CA ALA A 272 -6.02 14.18 -15.43
C ALA A 272 -5.33 14.22 -14.05
N LEU A 273 -5.67 13.29 -13.16
CA LEU A 273 -5.05 13.18 -11.82
C LEU A 273 -3.56 12.86 -11.93
N THR A 274 -3.19 11.85 -12.73
CA THR A 274 -1.79 11.49 -12.96
C THR A 274 -1.01 12.64 -13.63
N ALA A 275 -1.60 13.32 -14.62
CA ALA A 275 -0.95 14.49 -15.25
C ALA A 275 -0.78 15.67 -14.28
N GLY A 276 -1.75 15.90 -13.41
CA GLY A 276 -1.66 16.88 -12.32
C GLY A 276 -0.51 16.51 -11.38
N ARG A 277 -0.45 15.25 -10.95
CA ARG A 277 0.59 14.74 -10.06
C ARG A 277 1.99 14.83 -10.67
N MET A 278 2.16 14.46 -11.94
CA MET A 278 3.42 14.63 -12.67
C MET A 278 3.91 16.07 -12.64
N LYS A 279 3.03 17.07 -12.65
CA LYS A 279 3.42 18.49 -12.60
C LYS A 279 3.72 18.98 -11.19
N GLN A 280 2.95 18.53 -10.20
CA GLN A 280 2.99 19.05 -8.84
C GLN A 280 4.04 18.37 -7.94
N ASP A 281 4.34 17.10 -8.18
CA ASP A 281 5.19 16.28 -7.33
C ASP A 281 6.46 15.83 -8.07
N PRO A 282 7.64 16.41 -7.77
CA PRO A 282 8.91 16.01 -8.36
C PRO A 282 9.30 14.56 -8.04
N ILE A 283 8.92 14.03 -6.86
CA ILE A 283 9.26 12.66 -6.44
C ILE A 283 8.46 11.68 -7.30
N PHE A 284 7.16 11.91 -7.46
CA PHE A 284 6.33 11.11 -8.35
C PHE A 284 6.83 11.16 -9.80
N ARG A 285 7.22 12.34 -10.29
CA ARG A 285 7.76 12.51 -11.64
C ARG A 285 9.02 11.68 -11.86
N ASP A 286 9.96 11.73 -10.91
CA ASP A 286 11.20 10.95 -11.00
C ASP A 286 10.93 9.45 -10.94
N ALA A 287 10.09 9.01 -9.99
CA ALA A 287 9.68 7.60 -9.87
C ALA A 287 9.00 7.09 -11.15
N ALA A 288 8.09 7.87 -11.74
CA ALA A 288 7.43 7.53 -13.00
C ALA A 288 8.42 7.38 -14.16
N HIS A 289 9.34 8.34 -14.37
CA HIS A 289 10.34 8.23 -15.43
C HIS A 289 11.36 7.12 -15.17
N HIS A 290 11.70 6.85 -13.91
CA HIS A 290 12.54 5.71 -13.54
C HIS A 290 11.85 4.39 -13.90
N PHE A 291 10.59 4.23 -13.51
CA PHE A 291 9.76 3.08 -13.84
C PHE A 291 9.60 2.88 -15.36
N LEU A 292 9.25 3.92 -16.12
CA LEU A 292 9.10 3.81 -17.58
C LEU A 292 10.39 3.30 -18.24
N ARG A 293 11.56 3.81 -17.83
CA ARG A 293 12.86 3.34 -18.35
C ARG A 293 13.16 1.88 -18.00
N LEU A 294 12.80 1.43 -16.79
CA LEU A 294 12.98 0.04 -16.38
C LEU A 294 12.00 -0.88 -17.09
N PHE A 295 10.76 -0.43 -17.32
CA PHE A 295 9.75 -1.18 -18.05
C PHE A 295 10.19 -1.41 -19.50
N ASP A 296 10.64 -0.36 -20.21
CA ASP A 296 11.17 -0.48 -21.58
C ASP A 296 12.27 -1.56 -21.67
N LYS A 297 13.25 -1.52 -20.75
CA LYS A 297 14.36 -2.48 -20.71
C LYS A 297 13.89 -3.89 -20.37
N GLY A 298 13.02 -4.02 -19.37
CA GLY A 298 12.49 -5.30 -18.91
C GLY A 298 11.63 -5.97 -19.99
N PHE A 299 10.79 -5.18 -20.66
CA PHE A 299 9.93 -5.65 -21.75
C PHE A 299 10.75 -6.08 -22.97
N ALA A 300 11.76 -5.31 -23.39
CA ALA A 300 12.64 -5.70 -24.49
C ALA A 300 13.39 -7.02 -24.22
N ARG A 301 13.81 -7.27 -22.96
CA ARG A 301 14.40 -8.57 -22.58
C ARG A 301 13.39 -9.69 -22.68
N PHE A 302 12.19 -9.47 -22.15
CA PHE A 302 11.11 -10.46 -22.13
C PHE A 302 10.60 -10.83 -23.53
N GLU A 303 10.42 -9.84 -24.41
CA GLU A 303 9.86 -10.02 -25.75
C GLU A 303 10.65 -11.03 -26.60
N SER A 304 11.97 -11.04 -26.45
CA SER A 304 12.88 -11.93 -27.20
C SER A 304 12.64 -13.43 -26.96
N THR A 305 12.06 -13.78 -25.81
CA THR A 305 11.77 -15.16 -25.40
C THR A 305 10.28 -15.42 -25.18
N ALA A 306 9.42 -14.44 -25.42
CA ALA A 306 8.00 -14.52 -25.14
C ALA A 306 7.17 -14.86 -26.37
N THR A 307 6.16 -15.69 -26.16
CA THR A 307 5.09 -15.98 -27.12
C THR A 307 4.06 -14.83 -27.18
N ASP A 308 3.24 -14.80 -28.22
CA ASP A 308 2.18 -13.77 -28.35
C ASP A 308 1.12 -13.86 -27.23
N ALA A 309 0.87 -15.07 -26.72
CA ALA A 309 -0.01 -15.28 -25.57
C ALA A 309 0.59 -14.65 -24.31
N GLU A 310 1.87 -14.91 -24.03
CA GLU A 310 2.59 -14.35 -22.88
C GLU A 310 2.70 -12.82 -22.94
N ILE A 311 2.87 -12.24 -24.14
CA ILE A 311 2.81 -10.78 -24.32
C ILE A 311 1.42 -10.23 -23.97
N SER A 312 0.37 -10.92 -24.39
CA SER A 312 -1.01 -10.53 -24.05
C SER A 312 -1.26 -10.61 -22.54
N ASP A 313 -0.76 -11.68 -21.90
CA ASP A 313 -0.85 -11.86 -20.46
C ASP A 313 -0.07 -10.76 -19.71
N LEU A 314 1.15 -10.42 -20.15
CA LEU A 314 1.92 -9.32 -19.59
C LEU A 314 1.18 -7.99 -19.73
N ALA A 315 0.61 -7.70 -20.91
CA ALA A 315 -0.12 -6.48 -21.18
C ALA A 315 -1.34 -6.30 -20.26
N SER A 316 -1.90 -7.40 -19.74
CA SER A 316 -3.03 -7.39 -18.82
C SER A 316 -2.66 -7.05 -17.37
N THR A 317 -1.37 -7.08 -17.02
CA THR A 317 -0.89 -6.91 -15.64
C THR A 317 -1.10 -5.51 -15.07
N ARG A 318 -1.18 -5.41 -13.73
CA ARG A 318 -1.20 -4.11 -13.02
C ARG A 318 -0.01 -3.23 -13.39
N THR A 319 1.18 -3.82 -13.52
CA THR A 319 2.38 -3.08 -13.96
C THR A 319 2.23 -2.55 -15.40
N ALA A 320 1.77 -3.37 -16.34
CA ALA A 320 1.57 -2.90 -17.72
C ALA A 320 0.49 -1.82 -17.83
N ARG A 321 -0.60 -1.93 -17.05
CA ARG A 321 -1.64 -0.89 -16.97
C ARG A 321 -1.09 0.44 -16.47
N ALA A 322 -0.22 0.42 -15.46
CA ALA A 322 0.47 1.61 -14.97
C ALA A 322 1.39 2.21 -16.05
N PHE A 323 2.11 1.36 -16.80
CA PHE A 323 2.91 1.78 -17.94
C PHE A 323 2.06 2.46 -19.03
N MET A 324 0.91 1.88 -19.40
CA MET A 324 0.00 2.49 -20.39
C MET A 324 -0.51 3.86 -19.93
N LEU A 325 -0.91 3.97 -18.65
CA LEU A 325 -1.39 5.23 -18.07
C LEU A 325 -0.30 6.30 -18.08
N LEU A 326 0.88 5.98 -17.53
CA LEU A 326 1.99 6.91 -17.44
C LEU A 326 2.56 7.28 -18.81
N GLY A 327 2.75 6.30 -19.69
CA GLY A 327 3.25 6.52 -21.04
C GLY A 327 2.35 7.46 -21.85
N ARG A 328 1.04 7.41 -21.62
CA ARG A 328 0.09 8.35 -22.23
C ARG A 328 0.21 9.75 -21.64
N VAL A 329 0.37 9.87 -20.32
CA VAL A 329 0.56 11.17 -19.65
C VAL A 329 1.88 11.84 -20.04
N THR A 330 2.94 11.06 -20.25
CA THR A 330 4.26 11.57 -20.66
C THR A 330 4.41 11.79 -22.16
N GLY A 331 3.42 11.42 -22.97
CA GLY A 331 3.47 11.54 -24.43
C GLY A 331 4.42 10.53 -25.09
N THR A 332 4.71 9.38 -24.45
CA THR A 332 5.57 8.33 -25.02
C THR A 332 4.99 7.71 -26.31
N PHE A 333 3.67 7.85 -26.49
CA PHE A 333 2.89 7.24 -27.56
C PHE A 333 2.41 8.23 -28.63
N ASP A 334 2.67 9.53 -28.46
CA ASP A 334 2.16 10.61 -29.33
C ASP A 334 3.14 11.02 -30.44
#